data_AF-A0A2D8AFJ7-F1
#
_entry.id   AF-A0A2D8AFJ7-F1
#
_cell.length_a   1.000
_cell.length_b   1.000
_cell.length_c   1.000
_cell.angle_alpha   90.00
_cell.angle_beta   90.00
_cell.angle_gamma   90.00
#
_symmetry.space_group_name_H-M   'P 1'
#
loop_
_entity.id
_entity.type
_entity.pdbx_description
1 polymer ?
#
loop_
_entity_poly.entity_id
_entity_poly.type
_entity_poly.pdbx_seq_one_letter_code
_entity_poly.pdbx_strand_id
1 'polypeptide(L)'
;MDFFMLRLLSLLFIASFLSACSSPRLAGIDDLSDLTNQVLSSFGNDSEKALTAANQAYDTAEREELEFYAPLHMQRIKDAMTEVQRNDLAGNNDALLASSALLQGLLKTALENKQDVQETLSPLIAQNAVLLEIHTDKALPVEYTDAMEDMSYLIKLIEAGEKVRAIKRSPSVLQELTELEPMTMLAVHWQPAQQTLQKAEDEDADRTAPLTFAAARDRVEDARLTISEQYQDRELSRKAGLRALRTAQHALYMGRAAEKLQGLTAVQAEQKALDFENYLNDISSAIGGEDLRHMDLRDQALAIIQAISERERQYQRALNSGADITLQLPPQTDTGAETEATAGKTQNVFFGDSDEDREQTAGVKAAADAGTVETTIESESAENNTDANNENQD
;
A
#
# COMPACT_ATOMS: atom_id res chain seq x y z
N MET A 1 59.55 -35.53 -28.22
CA MET A 1 59.93 -35.72 -26.82
C MET A 1 60.17 -34.38 -26.16
N ASP A 2 59.31 -33.80 -25.32
CA ASP A 2 57.98 -34.21 -24.91
C ASP A 2 57.21 -32.95 -24.48
N PHE A 3 56.47 -32.41 -25.45
CA PHE A 3 55.20 -31.69 -25.26
C PHE A 3 54.17 -32.47 -24.40
N PHE A 4 54.55 -33.68 -23.98
CA PHE A 4 53.86 -34.60 -23.09
C PHE A 4 54.00 -34.22 -21.60
N MET A 5 55.04 -33.47 -21.20
CA MET A 5 55.27 -33.15 -19.79
C MET A 5 54.48 -31.93 -19.28
N LEU A 6 54.05 -31.03 -20.17
CA LEU A 6 53.27 -29.84 -19.80
C LEU A 6 51.75 -30.09 -19.79
N ARG A 7 51.30 -31.25 -20.29
CA ARG A 7 49.90 -31.71 -20.21
C ARG A 7 49.59 -32.60 -19.01
N LEU A 8 50.61 -33.00 -18.22
CA LEU A 8 50.41 -33.81 -17.03
C LEU A 8 50.22 -33.00 -15.74
N LEU A 9 50.49 -31.69 -15.78
CA LEU A 9 50.33 -30.77 -14.63
C LEU A 9 49.10 -29.84 -14.75
N SER A 10 48.17 -30.17 -15.64
CA SER A 10 46.88 -29.48 -15.85
C SER A 10 45.67 -30.40 -15.60
N LEU A 11 45.89 -31.51 -14.90
CA LEU A 11 44.90 -32.55 -14.58
C LEU A 11 44.80 -32.84 -13.08
N LEU A 12 45.12 -31.85 -12.24
CA LEU A 12 44.98 -31.92 -10.78
C LEU A 12 44.40 -30.62 -10.19
N PHE A 13 43.40 -30.04 -10.85
CA PHE A 13 42.66 -28.87 -10.35
C PHE A 13 41.17 -28.92 -10.74
N ILE A 14 40.57 -30.12 -10.71
CA ILE A 14 39.13 -30.33 -10.87
C ILE A 14 38.67 -31.32 -9.80
N ALA A 15 38.81 -30.95 -8.53
CA ALA A 15 38.25 -31.72 -7.42
C ALA A 15 38.21 -30.86 -6.15
N SER A 16 37.46 -29.75 -6.14
CA SER A 16 37.06 -29.04 -4.91
C SER A 16 35.95 -28.02 -5.19
N PHE A 17 34.85 -28.48 -5.79
CA PHE A 17 33.54 -27.84 -5.62
C PHE A 17 32.49 -28.95 -5.44
N LEU A 18 32.75 -29.85 -4.49
CA LEU A 18 31.66 -30.50 -3.78
C LEU A 18 31.17 -29.45 -2.77
N SER A 19 30.32 -28.54 -3.25
CA SER A 19 29.40 -27.84 -2.36
C SER A 19 28.56 -28.94 -1.73
N ALA A 20 28.96 -29.41 -0.55
CA ALA A 20 28.04 -30.11 0.32
C ALA A 20 26.91 -29.10 0.58
N CYS A 21 25.75 -29.33 -0.05
CA CYS A 21 24.51 -28.72 0.39
C CYS A 21 24.29 -29.21 1.82
N SER A 22 24.91 -28.53 2.78
CA SER A 22 24.60 -28.65 4.19
C SER A 22 23.19 -28.10 4.33
N SER A 23 22.19 -28.97 4.15
CA SER A 23 20.80 -28.62 4.41
C SER A 23 20.73 -27.97 5.79
N PRO A 24 20.00 -26.84 5.93
CA PRO A 24 19.95 -26.11 7.18
C PRO A 24 19.56 -27.06 8.31
N ARG A 25 20.31 -26.99 9.40
CA ARG A 25 20.11 -27.84 10.58
C ARG A 25 18.73 -27.55 11.14
N LEU A 26 17.93 -28.60 11.37
CA LEU A 26 16.67 -28.51 12.08
C LEU A 26 16.86 -29.03 13.51
N ALA A 27 16.28 -28.34 14.47
CA ALA A 27 16.05 -28.87 15.81
C ALA A 27 15.08 -30.05 15.74
N GLY A 28 15.21 -30.99 16.69
CA GLY A 28 14.36 -32.18 16.72
C GLY A 28 14.63 -33.20 15.60
N ILE A 29 15.60 -32.95 14.71
CA ILE A 29 15.96 -33.92 13.66
C ILE A 29 16.51 -35.23 14.23
N ASP A 30 17.06 -35.19 15.45
CA ASP A 30 17.57 -36.37 16.15
C ASP A 30 16.43 -37.33 16.53
N ASP A 31 15.23 -36.80 16.81
CA ASP A 31 14.03 -37.59 17.12
C ASP A 31 13.22 -37.96 15.85
N LEU A 32 13.51 -37.31 14.72
CA LEU A 32 12.77 -37.49 13.46
C LEU A 32 12.90 -38.93 12.92
N SER A 33 14.06 -39.58 13.07
CA SER A 33 14.24 -40.96 12.65
C SER A 33 13.36 -41.92 13.44
N ASP A 34 13.29 -41.73 14.76
CA ASP A 34 12.50 -42.58 15.65
C ASP A 34 11.01 -42.38 15.39
N LEU A 35 10.60 -41.13 15.20
CA LEU A 35 9.24 -40.79 14.83
C LEU A 35 8.84 -41.37 13.47
N THR A 36 9.72 -41.26 12.47
CA THR A 36 9.50 -41.83 11.13
C THR A 36 9.35 -43.35 11.21
N ASN A 37 10.20 -44.04 11.98
CA ASN A 37 10.12 -45.49 12.16
C ASN A 37 8.84 -45.91 12.90
N GLN A 38 8.40 -45.13 13.88
CA GLN A 38 7.14 -45.36 14.59
C GLN A 38 5.94 -45.23 13.64
N VAL A 39 5.90 -44.17 12.83
CA VAL A 39 4.83 -43.95 11.85
C VAL A 39 4.86 -45.04 10.77
N LEU A 40 6.03 -45.39 10.25
CA LEU A 40 6.20 -46.46 9.25
C LEU A 40 5.65 -47.79 9.75
N SER A 41 5.95 -48.14 11.00
CA SER A 41 5.43 -49.36 11.64
C SER A 41 3.89 -49.35 11.75
N SER A 42 3.27 -48.17 11.85
CA SER A 42 1.81 -48.02 11.93
C SER A 42 1.09 -48.19 10.58
N PHE A 43 1.81 -48.04 9.46
CA PHE A 43 1.27 -48.29 8.13
C PHE A 43 1.31 -49.78 7.78
N GLY A 44 2.27 -50.55 8.30
CA GLY A 44 2.48 -51.93 7.86
C GLY A 44 2.78 -51.97 6.35
N ASN A 45 2.03 -52.76 5.60
CA ASN A 45 2.16 -52.87 4.13
C ASN A 45 1.05 -52.12 3.37
N ASP A 46 0.32 -51.23 4.03
CA ASP A 46 -0.83 -50.52 3.46
C ASP A 46 -0.40 -49.20 2.80
N SER A 47 -0.09 -49.26 1.50
CA SER A 47 0.35 -48.10 0.74
C SER A 47 -0.75 -47.06 0.50
N GLU A 48 -2.01 -47.47 0.40
CA GLU A 48 -3.16 -46.56 0.24
C GLU A 48 -3.37 -45.72 1.50
N LYS A 49 -3.28 -46.36 2.68
CA LYS A 49 -3.30 -45.67 3.96
C LYS A 49 -2.14 -44.68 4.07
N ALA A 50 -0.93 -45.07 3.66
CA ALA A 50 0.25 -44.22 3.72
C ALA A 50 0.15 -43.01 2.78
N LEU A 51 -0.38 -43.18 1.57
CA LEU A 51 -0.64 -42.09 0.62
C LEU A 51 -1.71 -41.13 1.16
N THR A 52 -2.81 -41.66 1.70
CA THR A 52 -3.87 -40.85 2.32
C THR A 52 -3.34 -40.03 3.49
N ALA A 53 -2.52 -40.64 4.35
CA ALA A 53 -1.90 -39.95 5.47
C ALA A 53 -0.92 -38.86 5.00
N ALA A 54 -0.14 -39.09 3.93
CA ALA A 54 0.76 -38.08 3.37
C ALA A 54 -0.01 -36.85 2.84
N ASN A 55 -1.09 -37.07 2.09
CA ASN A 55 -1.95 -35.99 1.60
C ASN A 55 -2.55 -35.19 2.75
N GLN A 56 -3.13 -35.86 3.74
CA GLN A 56 -3.69 -35.20 4.93
C GLN A 56 -2.65 -34.39 5.71
N ALA A 57 -1.42 -34.88 5.79
CA ALA A 57 -0.36 -34.17 6.48
C ALA A 57 0.09 -32.93 5.71
N TYR A 58 0.18 -33.00 4.38
CA TYR A 58 0.48 -31.83 3.56
C TYR A 58 -0.63 -30.78 3.64
N ASP A 59 -1.90 -31.19 3.53
CA ASP A 59 -3.05 -30.30 3.71
C ASP A 59 -3.06 -29.65 5.10
N THR A 60 -2.64 -30.41 6.12
CA THR A 60 -2.51 -29.89 7.48
C THR A 60 -1.38 -28.88 7.57
N ALA A 61 -0.24 -29.11 6.91
CA ALA A 61 0.87 -28.17 6.89
C ALA A 61 0.47 -26.81 6.29
N GLU A 62 -0.31 -26.82 5.21
CA GLU A 62 -0.83 -25.58 4.59
C GLU A 62 -1.85 -24.88 5.50
N ARG A 63 -2.84 -25.62 6.02
CA ARG A 63 -3.86 -25.07 6.93
C ARG A 63 -3.27 -24.49 8.21
N GLU A 64 -2.20 -25.10 8.71
CA GLU A 64 -1.48 -24.64 9.90
C GLU A 64 -0.46 -23.54 9.59
N GLU A 65 -0.44 -23.00 8.36
CA GLU A 65 0.40 -21.88 7.94
C GLU A 65 1.90 -22.13 8.21
N LEU A 66 2.35 -23.38 8.02
CA LEU A 66 3.73 -23.75 8.32
C LEU A 66 4.76 -23.06 7.43
N GLU A 67 4.36 -22.50 6.28
CA GLU A 67 5.23 -21.63 5.48
C GLU A 67 5.73 -20.42 6.31
N PHE A 68 4.88 -19.89 7.19
CA PHE A 68 5.23 -18.79 8.07
C PHE A 68 5.89 -19.29 9.36
N TYR A 69 5.26 -20.24 10.05
CA TYR A 69 5.69 -20.66 11.38
C TYR A 69 6.86 -21.65 11.40
N ALA A 70 7.11 -22.34 10.31
CA ALA A 70 8.18 -23.33 10.20
C ALA A 70 8.71 -23.46 8.74
N PRO A 71 9.20 -22.36 8.12
CA PRO A 71 9.61 -22.34 6.72
C PRO A 71 10.63 -23.42 6.35
N LEU A 72 11.58 -23.77 7.22
CA LEU A 72 12.57 -24.81 6.93
C LEU A 72 11.93 -26.21 6.94
N HIS A 73 11.01 -26.48 7.88
CA HIS A 73 10.22 -27.71 7.87
C HIS A 73 9.29 -27.77 6.66
N MET A 74 8.62 -26.68 6.32
CA MET A 74 7.68 -26.64 5.20
C MET A 74 8.38 -26.93 3.87
N GLN A 75 9.61 -26.43 3.69
CA GLN A 75 10.45 -26.80 2.55
C GLN A 75 10.67 -28.33 2.50
N ARG A 76 11.02 -28.97 3.63
CA ARG A 76 11.22 -30.42 3.67
C ARG A 76 9.93 -31.22 3.49
N ILE A 77 8.79 -30.71 3.94
CA ILE A 77 7.47 -31.30 3.71
C ILE A 77 7.15 -31.30 2.21
N LYS A 78 7.43 -30.20 1.50
CA LYS A 78 7.27 -30.10 0.04
C LYS A 78 8.18 -31.09 -0.70
N ASP A 79 9.44 -31.21 -0.27
CA ASP A 79 10.37 -32.18 -0.83
C ASP A 79 9.88 -33.62 -0.61
N ALA A 80 9.46 -33.96 0.63
CA ALA A 80 8.93 -35.28 0.96
C ALA A 80 7.63 -35.61 0.20
N MET A 81 6.75 -34.64 -0.02
CA MET A 81 5.54 -34.83 -0.83
C MET A 81 5.90 -35.12 -2.29
N THR A 82 6.93 -34.48 -2.83
CA THR A 82 7.44 -34.78 -4.17
C THR A 82 7.96 -36.23 -4.26
N GLU A 83 8.62 -36.72 -3.21
CA GLU A 83 9.03 -38.13 -3.11
C GLU A 83 7.83 -39.09 -3.06
N VAL A 84 6.83 -38.79 -2.24
CA VAL A 84 5.58 -39.57 -2.13
C VAL A 84 4.92 -39.72 -3.51
N GLN A 85 4.69 -38.60 -4.21
CA GLN A 85 4.05 -38.60 -5.52
C GLN A 85 4.84 -39.42 -6.54
N ARG A 86 6.17 -39.31 -6.53
CA ARG A 86 7.01 -40.07 -7.46
C ARG A 86 6.97 -41.57 -7.18
N ASN A 87 7.01 -41.96 -5.91
CA ASN A 87 7.01 -43.37 -5.51
C ASN A 87 5.65 -44.04 -5.77
N ASP A 88 4.56 -43.29 -5.59
CA ASP A 88 3.21 -43.72 -5.96
C ASP A 88 3.09 -43.98 -7.47
N LEU A 89 3.50 -43.00 -8.30
CA LEU A 89 3.51 -43.14 -9.77
C LEU A 89 4.40 -44.30 -10.25
N ALA A 90 5.50 -44.57 -9.54
CA ALA A 90 6.41 -45.67 -9.85
C ALA A 90 5.92 -47.03 -9.33
N GLY A 91 4.85 -47.08 -8.53
CA GLY A 91 4.37 -48.31 -7.86
C GLY A 91 5.37 -48.87 -6.84
N ASN A 92 6.28 -48.05 -6.33
CA ASN A 92 7.28 -48.47 -5.35
C ASN A 92 6.73 -48.36 -3.93
N ASN A 93 5.97 -49.37 -3.52
CA ASN A 93 5.23 -49.37 -2.25
C ASN A 93 6.12 -49.17 -1.02
N ASP A 94 7.31 -49.79 -0.97
CA ASP A 94 8.21 -49.66 0.18
C ASP A 94 8.76 -48.23 0.30
N ALA A 95 9.15 -47.61 -0.82
CA ALA A 95 9.61 -46.23 -0.84
C ALA A 95 8.47 -45.25 -0.57
N LEU A 96 7.26 -45.54 -1.06
CA LEU A 96 6.05 -44.77 -0.77
C LEU A 96 5.79 -44.77 0.74
N LEU A 97 5.74 -45.94 1.38
CA LEU A 97 5.58 -46.07 2.83
C LEU A 97 6.62 -45.25 3.61
N ALA A 98 7.90 -45.34 3.23
CA ALA A 98 8.98 -44.61 3.88
C ALA A 98 8.84 -43.08 3.69
N SER A 99 8.57 -42.61 2.48
CA SER A 99 8.41 -41.18 2.18
C SER A 99 7.17 -40.57 2.85
N SER A 100 6.05 -41.31 2.91
CA SER A 100 4.85 -40.92 3.66
C SER A 100 5.10 -40.84 5.17
N ALA A 101 5.86 -41.79 5.72
CA ALA A 101 6.21 -41.78 7.14
C ALA A 101 7.13 -40.60 7.50
N LEU A 102 8.10 -40.28 6.64
CA LEU A 102 8.95 -39.11 6.80
C LEU A 102 8.14 -37.81 6.78
N LEU A 103 7.22 -37.66 5.84
CA LEU A 103 6.35 -36.47 5.74
C LEU A 103 5.52 -36.27 7.01
N GLN A 104 4.91 -37.34 7.53
CA GLN A 104 4.19 -37.32 8.81
C GLN A 104 5.11 -36.94 9.99
N GLY A 105 6.34 -37.48 10.00
CA GLY A 105 7.34 -37.12 11.00
C GLY A 105 7.68 -35.63 10.96
N LEU A 106 7.96 -35.10 9.77
CA LEU A 106 8.25 -33.68 9.54
C LEU A 106 7.09 -32.77 9.93
N LEU A 107 5.85 -33.17 9.64
CA LEU A 107 4.67 -32.41 10.08
C LEU A 107 4.64 -32.28 11.60
N LYS A 108 4.85 -33.37 12.33
CA LYS A 108 4.77 -33.33 13.80
C LYS A 108 5.82 -32.38 14.38
N THR A 109 7.08 -32.48 13.94
CA THR A 109 8.14 -31.59 14.45
C THR A 109 7.91 -30.13 14.03
N ALA A 110 7.31 -29.90 12.86
CA ALA A 110 6.94 -28.56 12.42
C ALA A 110 5.81 -27.94 13.28
N LEU A 111 4.84 -28.75 13.71
CA LEU A 111 3.77 -28.30 14.62
C LEU A 111 4.33 -27.97 16.02
N GLU A 112 5.28 -28.77 16.51
CA GLU A 112 6.01 -28.47 17.75
C GLU A 112 6.80 -27.16 17.60
N ASN A 113 7.49 -26.95 16.47
CA ASN A 113 8.17 -25.69 16.19
C ASN A 113 7.21 -24.49 16.11
N LYS A 114 6.04 -24.66 15.48
CA LYS A 114 5.01 -23.61 15.44
C LYS A 114 4.61 -23.18 16.85
N GLN A 115 4.40 -24.12 17.75
CA GLN A 115 4.12 -23.81 19.15
C GLN A 115 5.28 -23.03 19.79
N ASP A 116 6.52 -23.49 19.58
CA ASP A 116 7.71 -22.81 20.09
C ASP A 116 7.84 -21.36 19.58
N VAL A 117 7.56 -21.13 18.29
CA VAL A 117 7.54 -19.80 17.67
C VAL A 117 6.45 -18.94 18.29
N GLN A 118 5.24 -19.47 18.43
CA GLN A 118 4.10 -18.76 19.02
C GLN A 118 4.38 -18.33 20.47
N GLU A 119 5.02 -19.19 21.26
CA GLU A 119 5.39 -18.88 22.64
C GLU A 119 6.56 -17.88 22.70
N THR A 120 7.59 -18.08 21.88
CA THR A 120 8.84 -17.29 21.94
C THR A 120 8.68 -15.90 21.35
N LEU A 121 7.93 -15.78 20.25
CA LEU A 121 7.76 -14.55 19.47
C LEU A 121 6.35 -13.95 19.64
N SER A 122 5.62 -14.34 20.68
CA SER A 122 4.25 -13.85 20.95
C SER A 122 4.08 -12.34 20.78
N PRO A 123 4.97 -11.46 21.32
CA PRO A 123 4.84 -10.02 21.12
C PRO A 123 4.96 -9.58 19.65
N LEU A 124 5.84 -10.21 18.88
CA LEU A 124 6.04 -9.87 17.46
C LEU A 124 4.84 -10.32 16.62
N ILE A 125 4.29 -11.50 16.90
CA ILE A 125 3.08 -12.01 16.24
C ILE A 125 1.88 -11.09 16.54
N ALA A 126 1.73 -10.66 17.79
CA ALA A 126 0.69 -9.73 18.18
C ALA A 126 0.85 -8.37 17.46
N GLN A 127 2.06 -7.83 17.38
CA GLN A 127 2.33 -6.59 16.65
C GLN A 127 2.05 -6.76 15.14
N ASN A 128 2.48 -7.86 14.53
CA ASN A 128 2.20 -8.13 13.12
C ASN A 128 0.69 -8.18 12.83
N ALA A 129 -0.11 -8.76 13.73
CA ALA A 129 -1.56 -8.75 13.60
C ALA A 129 -2.14 -7.33 13.62
N VAL A 130 -1.63 -6.44 14.48
CA VAL A 130 -2.00 -5.01 14.49
C VAL A 130 -1.63 -4.34 13.17
N LEU A 131 -0.43 -4.61 12.63
CA LEU A 131 0.02 -4.05 11.36
C LEU A 131 -0.86 -4.46 10.18
N LEU A 132 -1.29 -5.72 10.14
CA LEU A 132 -2.20 -6.25 9.11
C LEU A 132 -3.62 -5.67 9.23
N GLU A 133 -4.11 -5.46 10.46
CA GLU A 133 -5.41 -4.81 10.70
C GLU A 133 -5.45 -3.40 10.11
N ILE A 134 -4.35 -2.66 10.20
CA ILE A 134 -4.22 -1.30 9.62
C ILE A 134 -3.68 -1.31 8.18
N HIS A 135 -3.56 -2.48 7.55
CA HIS A 135 -3.12 -2.67 6.17
C HIS A 135 -1.72 -2.11 5.87
N THR A 136 -0.78 -2.28 6.81
CA THR A 136 0.63 -1.88 6.65
C THR A 136 1.28 -2.58 5.45
N ASP A 137 0.92 -3.83 5.18
CA ASP A 137 1.35 -4.62 4.01
C ASP A 137 1.06 -3.92 2.67
N LYS A 138 0.05 -3.05 2.63
CA LYS A 138 -0.34 -2.30 1.44
C LYS A 138 0.10 -0.84 1.49
N ALA A 139 0.06 -0.23 2.66
CA ALA A 139 0.41 1.17 2.85
C ALA A 139 1.92 1.39 2.79
N LEU A 140 2.71 0.45 3.31
CA LEU A 140 4.17 0.47 3.42
C LEU A 140 4.76 -0.89 3.00
N PRO A 141 4.59 -1.32 1.73
CA PRO A 141 4.92 -2.67 1.31
C PRO A 141 6.40 -3.01 1.44
N VAL A 142 7.28 -2.03 1.22
CA VAL A 142 8.74 -2.22 1.31
C VAL A 142 9.14 -2.40 2.77
N GLU A 143 8.76 -1.45 3.62
CA GLU A 143 9.11 -1.45 5.04
C GLU A 143 8.50 -2.64 5.79
N TYR A 144 7.28 -3.03 5.41
CA TYR A 144 6.65 -4.25 5.93
C TYR A 144 7.43 -5.50 5.53
N THR A 145 7.83 -5.62 4.26
CA THR A 145 8.58 -6.78 3.76
C THR A 145 9.91 -6.92 4.49
N ASP A 146 10.66 -5.82 4.66
CA ASP A 146 11.93 -5.81 5.38
C ASP A 146 11.75 -6.32 6.83
N ALA A 147 10.75 -5.81 7.55
CA ALA A 147 10.47 -6.27 8.92
C ALA A 147 10.04 -7.75 8.97
N MET A 148 9.33 -8.24 7.95
CA MET A 148 8.94 -9.64 7.86
C MET A 148 10.12 -10.57 7.52
N GLU A 149 11.15 -10.10 6.82
CA GLU A 149 12.40 -10.84 6.62
C GLU A 149 13.13 -11.06 7.94
N ASP A 150 13.20 -10.04 8.79
CA ASP A 150 13.80 -10.14 10.12
C ASP A 150 12.99 -11.07 11.04
N MET A 151 11.66 -11.01 10.99
CA MET A 151 10.80 -11.97 11.69
C MET A 151 11.02 -13.41 11.18
N SER A 152 11.09 -13.62 9.87
CA SER A 152 11.40 -14.92 9.25
C SER A 152 12.75 -15.45 9.71
N TYR A 153 13.75 -14.59 9.85
CA TYR A 153 15.06 -14.96 10.36
C TYR A 153 15.00 -15.46 11.81
N LEU A 154 14.21 -14.80 12.69
CA LEU A 154 14.02 -15.28 14.06
C LEU A 154 13.34 -16.65 14.11
N ILE A 155 12.35 -16.89 13.24
CA ILE A 155 11.67 -18.18 13.13
C ILE A 155 12.66 -19.28 12.70
N LYS A 156 13.50 -19.01 11.69
CA LYS A 156 14.55 -19.93 11.24
C LYS A 156 15.57 -20.25 12.34
N LEU A 157 15.89 -19.29 13.21
CA LEU A 157 16.74 -19.55 14.37
C LEU A 157 16.08 -20.51 15.36
N ILE A 158 14.78 -20.37 15.61
CA ILE A 158 14.02 -21.30 16.47
C ILE A 158 14.02 -22.70 15.84
N GLU A 159 13.72 -22.78 14.54
CA GLU A 159 13.77 -24.04 13.79
C GLU A 159 15.16 -24.70 13.81
N ALA A 160 16.24 -23.93 13.87
CA ALA A 160 17.60 -24.44 13.96
C ALA A 160 18.03 -24.81 15.40
N GLY A 161 17.16 -24.65 16.39
CA GLY A 161 17.45 -24.91 17.81
C GLY A 161 18.21 -23.79 18.49
N GLU A 162 18.32 -22.62 17.84
CA GLU A 162 19.00 -21.43 18.35
C GLU A 162 18.03 -20.46 19.05
N LYS A 163 17.05 -20.99 19.79
CA LYS A 163 16.00 -20.22 20.52
C LYS A 163 16.57 -19.09 21.39
N VAL A 164 17.72 -19.30 22.04
CA VAL A 164 18.40 -18.25 22.83
C VAL A 164 18.85 -17.07 21.97
N ARG A 165 19.33 -17.32 20.74
CA ARG A 165 19.73 -16.25 19.82
C ARG A 165 18.51 -15.52 19.26
N ALA A 166 17.42 -16.25 18.99
CA ALA A 166 16.15 -15.65 18.58
C ALA A 166 15.66 -14.66 19.65
N ILE A 167 15.53 -15.11 20.91
CA ILE A 167 15.11 -14.28 22.05
C ILE A 167 15.98 -13.03 22.21
N LYS A 168 17.31 -13.16 22.05
CA LYS A 168 18.23 -12.04 22.18
C LYS A 168 17.99 -10.95 21.10
N ARG A 169 17.53 -11.34 19.91
CA ARG A 169 17.29 -10.43 18.78
C ARG A 169 15.85 -9.91 18.71
N SER A 170 14.88 -10.64 19.27
CA SER A 170 13.47 -10.28 19.28
C SER A 170 13.16 -8.82 19.65
N PRO A 171 13.83 -8.18 20.64
CA PRO A 171 13.52 -6.79 20.98
C PRO A 171 13.78 -5.78 19.84
N SER A 172 14.81 -5.98 19.01
CA SER A 172 15.10 -5.10 17.87
C SER A 172 14.01 -5.20 16.81
N VAL A 173 13.66 -6.42 16.44
CA VAL A 173 12.63 -6.69 15.44
C VAL A 173 11.25 -6.23 15.93
N LEU A 174 10.97 -6.37 17.23
CA LEU A 174 9.74 -5.82 17.81
C LEU A 174 9.70 -4.29 17.69
N GLN A 175 10.82 -3.61 17.95
CA GLN A 175 10.90 -2.16 17.79
C GLN A 175 10.63 -1.74 16.34
N GLU A 176 11.27 -2.41 15.37
CA GLU A 176 11.05 -2.17 13.93
C GLU A 176 9.57 -2.34 13.56
N LEU A 177 8.93 -3.44 13.98
CA LEU A 177 7.50 -3.67 13.77
C LEU A 177 6.60 -2.62 14.45
N THR A 178 6.97 -2.13 15.63
CA THR A 178 6.21 -1.08 16.33
C THR A 178 6.34 0.27 15.64
N GLU A 179 7.48 0.59 15.04
CA GLU A 179 7.71 1.85 14.31
C GLU A 179 6.87 1.94 13.03
N LEU A 180 6.52 0.81 12.42
CA LEU A 180 5.64 0.78 11.25
C LEU A 180 4.22 1.29 11.53
N GLU A 181 3.73 1.18 12.77
CA GLU A 181 2.37 1.56 13.10
C GLU A 181 2.10 3.07 12.91
N PRO A 182 2.84 4.00 13.55
CA PRO A 182 2.68 5.42 13.29
C PRO A 182 2.99 5.81 11.84
N MET A 183 3.95 5.14 11.19
CA MET A 183 4.26 5.38 9.77
C MET A 183 3.06 5.06 8.88
N THR A 184 2.42 3.91 9.08
CA THR A 184 1.21 3.52 8.33
C THR A 184 0.09 4.52 8.56
N MET A 185 -0.13 4.96 9.81
CA MET A 185 -1.17 5.94 10.12
C MET A 185 -0.93 7.28 9.40
N LEU A 186 0.33 7.73 9.29
CA LEU A 186 0.68 8.92 8.51
C LEU A 186 0.51 8.69 7.00
N ALA A 187 0.95 7.56 6.47
CA ALA A 187 0.81 7.23 5.05
C ALA A 187 -0.66 7.20 4.62
N VAL A 188 -1.53 6.58 5.42
CA VAL A 188 -2.94 6.41 5.07
C VAL A 188 -3.75 7.70 5.28
N HIS A 189 -3.49 8.45 6.36
CA HIS A 189 -4.38 9.56 6.75
C HIS A 189 -3.80 10.95 6.52
N TRP A 190 -2.48 11.13 6.59
CA TRP A 190 -1.84 12.45 6.46
C TRP A 190 -1.29 12.69 5.05
N GLN A 191 -0.60 11.71 4.47
CA GLN A 191 0.09 11.86 3.18
C GLN A 191 -0.79 12.39 2.04
N PRO A 192 -2.07 11.98 1.88
CA PRO A 192 -2.93 12.55 0.85
C PRO A 192 -3.14 14.07 1.00
N ALA A 193 -3.21 14.56 2.25
CA ALA A 193 -3.34 15.98 2.54
C ALA A 193 -2.05 16.73 2.22
N GLN A 194 -0.90 16.16 2.60
CA GLN A 194 0.42 16.73 2.30
C GLN A 194 0.66 16.82 0.78
N GLN A 195 0.36 15.76 0.04
CA GLN A 195 0.48 15.75 -1.43
C GLN A 195 -0.45 16.78 -2.09
N THR A 196 -1.68 16.93 -1.56
CA THR A 196 -2.61 17.94 -2.07
C THR A 196 -2.14 19.37 -1.77
N LEU A 197 -1.56 19.60 -0.59
CA LEU A 197 -1.00 20.90 -0.23
C LEU A 197 0.21 21.23 -1.11
N GLN A 198 1.11 20.27 -1.35
CA GLN A 198 2.24 20.44 -2.26
C GLN A 198 1.75 20.82 -3.66
N LYS A 199 0.74 20.11 -4.18
CA LYS A 199 0.13 20.46 -5.45
C LYS A 199 -0.46 21.87 -5.47
N ALA A 200 -1.04 22.34 -4.35
CA ALA A 200 -1.53 23.71 -4.26
C ALA A 200 -0.38 24.72 -4.34
N GLU A 201 0.75 24.44 -3.69
CA GLU A 201 1.97 25.26 -3.77
C GLU A 201 2.56 25.26 -5.18
N ASP A 202 2.65 24.10 -5.82
CA ASP A 202 3.12 23.95 -7.21
C ASP A 202 2.25 24.72 -8.22
N GLU A 203 1.00 25.03 -7.84
CA GLU A 203 0.04 25.85 -8.60
C GLU A 203 -0.09 27.29 -8.03
N ASP A 204 0.95 27.80 -7.36
CA ASP A 204 1.06 29.17 -6.82
C ASP A 204 -0.10 29.57 -5.86
N ALA A 205 -0.76 28.61 -5.19
CA ALA A 205 -1.86 28.90 -4.26
C ALA A 205 -1.40 29.70 -3.03
N ASP A 206 -0.13 29.58 -2.64
CA ASP A 206 0.53 30.37 -1.60
C ASP A 206 0.61 31.87 -1.96
N ARG A 207 0.60 32.20 -3.26
CA ARG A 207 0.63 33.58 -3.78
C ARG A 207 -0.75 34.09 -4.17
N THR A 208 -1.56 33.25 -4.80
CA THR A 208 -2.88 33.62 -5.33
C THR A 208 -3.96 33.59 -4.24
N ALA A 209 -3.85 32.67 -3.27
CA ALA A 209 -4.76 32.54 -2.13
C ALA A 209 -4.02 32.40 -0.77
N PRO A 210 -3.15 33.37 -0.41
CA PRO A 210 -2.18 33.24 0.69
C PRO A 210 -2.81 32.90 2.04
N LEU A 211 -3.96 33.50 2.36
CA LEU A 211 -4.67 33.25 3.62
C LEU A 211 -5.19 31.82 3.71
N THR A 212 -5.77 31.32 2.62
CA THR A 212 -6.33 29.96 2.56
C THR A 212 -5.22 28.92 2.56
N PHE A 213 -4.14 29.18 1.82
CA PHE A 213 -2.97 28.30 1.79
C PHE A 213 -2.29 28.20 3.16
N ALA A 214 -2.07 29.34 3.84
CA ALA A 214 -1.48 29.35 5.19
C ALA A 214 -2.31 28.53 6.18
N ALA A 215 -3.64 28.71 6.18
CA ALA A 215 -4.54 27.91 7.03
C ALA A 215 -4.51 26.41 6.71
N ALA A 216 -4.33 26.04 5.43
CA ALA A 216 -4.19 24.65 5.02
C ALA A 216 -2.86 24.05 5.48
N ARG A 217 -1.75 24.77 5.33
CA ARG A 217 -0.44 24.35 5.81
C ARG A 217 -0.46 24.08 7.31
N ASP A 218 -0.94 25.01 8.10
CA ASP A 218 -0.99 24.87 9.55
C ASP A 218 -1.85 23.66 9.96
N ARG A 219 -2.99 23.46 9.27
CA ARG A 219 -3.85 22.29 9.53
C ARG A 219 -3.22 20.96 9.14
N VAL A 220 -2.49 20.91 8.02
CA VAL A 220 -1.82 19.68 7.56
C VAL A 220 -0.72 19.29 8.56
N GLU A 221 0.00 20.28 9.10
CA GLU A 221 0.99 20.06 10.15
C GLU A 221 0.35 19.63 11.48
N ASP A 222 -0.74 20.28 11.91
CA ASP A 222 -1.50 19.86 13.10
C ASP A 222 -1.96 18.40 13.00
N ALA A 223 -2.42 17.98 11.82
CA ALA A 223 -2.83 16.60 11.58
C ALA A 223 -1.64 15.63 11.66
N ARG A 224 -0.47 16.01 11.12
CA ARG A 224 0.77 15.22 11.24
C ARG A 224 1.12 14.98 12.70
N LEU A 225 1.14 16.04 13.51
CA LEU A 225 1.44 15.98 14.94
C LEU A 225 0.41 15.13 15.68
N THR A 226 -0.88 15.39 15.46
CA THR A 226 -1.98 14.63 16.10
C THR A 226 -1.87 13.14 15.80
N ILE A 227 -1.66 12.77 14.53
CA ILE A 227 -1.54 11.37 14.12
C ILE A 227 -0.26 10.75 14.71
N SER A 228 0.86 11.45 14.70
CA SER A 228 2.13 10.93 15.24
C SER A 228 2.06 10.67 16.75
N GLU A 229 1.40 11.55 17.50
CA GLU A 229 1.28 11.45 18.96
C GLU A 229 0.19 10.47 19.41
N GLN A 230 -0.89 10.35 18.64
CA GLN A 230 -2.11 9.61 19.01
C GLN A 230 -2.48 8.55 17.96
N TYR A 231 -1.48 7.96 17.28
CA TYR A 231 -1.68 6.99 16.19
C TYR A 231 -2.58 5.81 16.58
N GLN A 232 -2.55 5.41 17.85
CA GLN A 232 -3.39 4.33 18.40
C GLN A 232 -4.89 4.68 18.38
N ASP A 233 -5.26 5.96 18.45
CA ASP A 233 -6.64 6.40 18.23
C ASP A 233 -6.90 6.51 16.72
N ARG A 234 -7.37 5.39 16.16
CA ARG A 234 -7.65 5.24 14.72
C ARG A 234 -8.69 6.24 14.22
N GLU A 235 -9.72 6.49 15.02
CA GLU A 235 -10.82 7.37 14.63
C GLU A 235 -10.40 8.85 14.69
N LEU A 236 -9.59 9.22 15.69
CA LEU A 236 -8.97 10.54 15.74
C LEU A 236 -8.04 10.76 14.55
N SER A 237 -7.17 9.79 14.25
CA SER A 237 -6.23 9.87 13.12
C SER A 237 -6.96 10.05 11.79
N ARG A 238 -8.00 9.24 11.54
CA ARG A 238 -8.85 9.34 10.36
C ARG A 238 -9.54 10.69 10.27
N LYS A 239 -10.09 11.20 11.37
CA LYS A 239 -10.75 12.52 11.43
C LYS A 239 -9.77 13.65 11.17
N ALA A 240 -8.59 13.64 11.80
CA ALA A 240 -7.55 14.63 11.62
C ALA A 240 -7.07 14.67 10.16
N GLY A 241 -6.74 13.50 9.60
CA GLY A 241 -6.33 13.35 8.21
C GLY A 241 -7.37 13.82 7.20
N LEU A 242 -8.63 13.39 7.34
CA LEU A 242 -9.72 13.83 6.46
C LEU A 242 -9.93 15.35 6.53
N ARG A 243 -9.82 15.92 7.73
CA ARG A 243 -9.98 17.37 7.91
C ARG A 243 -8.83 18.14 7.26
N ALA A 244 -7.60 17.66 7.39
CA ALA A 244 -6.44 18.22 6.70
C ALA A 244 -6.57 18.11 5.18
N LEU A 245 -6.97 16.95 4.66
CA LEU A 245 -7.18 16.74 3.23
C LEU A 245 -8.20 17.73 2.66
N ARG A 246 -9.35 17.90 3.32
CA ARG A 246 -10.36 18.86 2.87
C ARG A 246 -9.85 20.30 2.90
N THR A 247 -9.05 20.67 3.89
CA THR A 247 -8.46 22.02 3.98
C THR A 247 -7.40 22.23 2.90
N ALA A 248 -6.56 21.24 2.60
CA ALA A 248 -5.60 21.28 1.49
C ALA A 248 -6.31 21.37 0.12
N GLN A 249 -7.36 20.58 -0.10
CA GLN A 249 -8.20 20.67 -1.31
C GLN A 249 -8.83 22.06 -1.45
N HIS A 250 -9.30 22.63 -0.34
CA HIS A 250 -9.85 23.99 -0.34
C HIS A 250 -8.79 25.02 -0.75
N ALA A 251 -7.56 24.92 -0.25
CA ALA A 251 -6.46 25.79 -0.68
C ALA A 251 -6.15 25.65 -2.17
N LEU A 252 -6.06 24.42 -2.68
CA LEU A 252 -5.83 24.15 -4.11
C LEU A 252 -6.91 24.83 -4.99
N TYR A 253 -8.19 24.60 -4.69
CA TYR A 253 -9.28 25.14 -5.51
C TYR A 253 -9.45 26.65 -5.33
N MET A 254 -9.17 27.20 -4.15
CA MET A 254 -9.17 28.64 -3.94
C MET A 254 -8.00 29.34 -4.61
N GLY A 255 -6.81 28.73 -4.66
CA GLY A 255 -5.69 29.23 -5.45
C GLY A 255 -6.08 29.39 -6.91
N ARG A 256 -6.57 28.31 -7.53
CA ARG A 256 -7.08 28.32 -8.91
C ARG A 256 -8.21 29.34 -9.16
N ALA A 257 -9.10 29.52 -8.18
CA ALA A 257 -10.19 30.48 -8.30
C ALA A 257 -9.66 31.92 -8.21
N ALA A 258 -8.78 32.20 -7.25
CA ALA A 258 -8.19 33.52 -7.04
C ALA A 258 -7.28 33.93 -8.20
N GLU A 259 -6.50 32.99 -8.75
CA GLU A 259 -5.69 33.19 -9.96
C GLU A 259 -6.54 33.71 -11.12
N LYS A 260 -7.71 33.10 -11.36
CA LYS A 260 -8.65 33.52 -12.42
C LYS A 260 -9.26 34.90 -12.18
N LEU A 261 -9.24 35.40 -10.96
CA LEU A 261 -9.74 36.73 -10.60
C LEU A 261 -8.64 37.80 -10.67
N GLN A 262 -7.37 37.38 -10.69
CA GLN A 262 -6.24 38.29 -10.72
C GLN A 262 -6.10 38.94 -12.10
N GLY A 263 -6.04 40.27 -12.14
CA GLY A 263 -5.78 41.02 -13.38
C GLY A 263 -6.96 41.07 -14.37
N LEU A 264 -8.18 40.77 -13.93
CA LEU A 264 -9.36 40.88 -14.78
C LEU A 264 -9.60 42.31 -15.28
N THR A 265 -9.95 42.43 -16.56
CA THR A 265 -10.51 43.66 -17.13
C THR A 265 -11.95 43.88 -16.65
N ALA A 266 -12.48 45.09 -16.81
CA ALA A 266 -13.86 45.41 -16.42
C ALA A 266 -14.89 44.45 -17.04
N VAL A 267 -14.75 44.10 -18.33
CA VAL A 267 -15.65 43.17 -19.04
C VAL A 267 -15.55 41.76 -18.46
N GLN A 268 -14.34 41.28 -18.16
CA GLN A 268 -14.17 39.95 -17.57
C GLN A 268 -14.66 39.89 -16.13
N ALA A 269 -14.48 40.97 -15.37
CA ALA A 269 -15.00 41.10 -14.00
C ALA A 269 -16.54 41.11 -13.99
N GLU A 270 -17.17 41.86 -14.91
CA GLU A 270 -18.63 41.84 -15.11
C GLU A 270 -19.11 40.43 -15.46
N GLN A 271 -18.47 39.75 -16.41
CA GLN A 271 -18.83 38.38 -16.76
C GLN A 271 -18.73 37.42 -15.56
N LYS A 272 -17.69 37.55 -14.72
CA LYS A 272 -17.57 36.74 -13.50
C LYS A 272 -18.67 37.03 -12.49
N ALA A 273 -19.06 38.30 -12.33
CA ALA A 273 -20.19 38.66 -11.48
C ALA A 273 -21.51 38.06 -12.00
N LEU A 274 -21.73 38.09 -13.32
CA LEU A 274 -22.89 37.44 -13.96
C LEU A 274 -22.87 35.91 -13.80
N ASP A 275 -21.69 35.27 -13.87
CA ASP A 275 -21.57 33.83 -13.59
C ASP A 275 -22.03 33.51 -12.15
N PHE A 276 -21.61 34.30 -11.16
CA PHE A 276 -22.04 34.14 -9.77
C PHE A 276 -23.53 34.40 -9.56
N GLU A 277 -24.07 35.44 -10.21
CA GLU A 277 -25.51 35.73 -10.20
C GLU A 277 -26.31 34.54 -10.75
N ASN A 278 -25.89 33.97 -11.88
CA ASN A 278 -26.55 32.81 -12.47
C ASN A 278 -26.53 31.60 -11.54
N TYR A 279 -25.40 31.33 -10.87
CA TYR A 279 -25.33 30.25 -9.88
C TYR A 279 -26.30 30.46 -8.71
N LEU A 280 -26.41 31.68 -8.18
CA LEU A 280 -27.36 31.99 -7.11
C LEU A 280 -28.81 31.86 -7.58
N ASN A 281 -29.11 32.31 -8.80
CA ASN A 281 -30.43 32.17 -9.40
C ASN A 281 -30.80 30.69 -9.64
N ASP A 282 -29.87 29.87 -10.10
CA ASP A 282 -30.08 28.43 -10.29
C ASP A 282 -30.36 27.73 -8.95
N ILE A 283 -29.61 28.09 -7.90
CA ILE A 283 -29.85 27.59 -6.54
C ILE A 283 -31.24 28.03 -6.05
N SER A 284 -31.60 29.30 -6.19
CA SER A 284 -32.93 29.83 -5.81
C SER A 284 -34.04 29.08 -6.56
N SER A 285 -33.90 28.93 -7.87
CA SER A 285 -34.89 28.25 -8.72
C SER A 285 -35.04 26.78 -8.36
N ALA A 286 -33.94 26.07 -8.09
CA ALA A 286 -33.94 24.66 -7.69
C ALA A 286 -34.69 24.42 -6.36
N ILE A 287 -34.69 25.41 -5.46
CA ILE A 287 -35.45 25.35 -4.21
C ILE A 287 -36.86 25.96 -4.31
N GLY A 288 -37.29 26.40 -5.51
CA GLY A 288 -38.57 27.04 -5.75
C GLY A 288 -38.67 28.48 -5.19
N GLY A 289 -37.53 29.15 -5.04
CA GLY A 289 -37.43 30.54 -4.64
C GLY A 289 -37.74 31.54 -5.77
N GLU A 290 -37.71 32.83 -5.43
CA GLU A 290 -37.95 33.92 -6.38
C GLU A 290 -36.69 34.24 -7.22
N ASP A 291 -36.88 35.02 -8.29
CA ASP A 291 -35.78 35.59 -9.07
C ASP A 291 -35.20 36.82 -8.34
N LEU A 292 -33.97 36.65 -7.82
CA LEU A 292 -33.31 37.62 -6.94
C LEU A 292 -32.27 38.49 -7.66
N ARG A 293 -32.15 38.39 -9.00
CA ARG A 293 -31.08 39.05 -9.79
C ARG A 293 -31.13 40.58 -9.80
N HIS A 294 -32.16 41.17 -9.21
CA HIS A 294 -32.28 42.61 -9.00
C HIS A 294 -31.57 43.10 -7.72
N MET A 295 -31.10 42.18 -6.87
CA MET A 295 -30.38 42.45 -5.63
C MET A 295 -28.86 42.27 -5.84
N ASP A 296 -28.03 42.81 -4.94
CA ASP A 296 -26.60 42.48 -4.97
C ASP A 296 -26.36 41.01 -4.59
N LEU A 297 -25.23 40.44 -5.03
CA LEU A 297 -24.91 39.01 -4.84
C LEU A 297 -24.96 38.54 -3.38
N ARG A 298 -24.60 39.41 -2.41
CA ARG A 298 -24.63 39.04 -1.00
C ARG A 298 -26.08 38.98 -0.51
N ASP A 299 -26.89 39.97 -0.87
CA ASP A 299 -28.30 40.00 -0.50
C ASP A 299 -29.09 38.87 -1.18
N GLN A 300 -28.76 38.51 -2.43
CA GLN A 300 -29.26 37.31 -3.10
C GLN A 300 -28.97 36.05 -2.27
N ALA A 301 -27.72 35.86 -1.85
CA ALA A 301 -27.33 34.70 -1.05
C ALA A 301 -28.06 34.66 0.31
N LEU A 302 -28.22 35.81 0.98
CA LEU A 302 -28.94 35.90 2.26
C LEU A 302 -30.43 35.58 2.11
N ALA A 303 -31.08 36.07 1.04
CA ALA A 303 -32.48 35.75 0.75
C ALA A 303 -32.68 34.25 0.48
N ILE A 304 -31.77 33.60 -0.25
CA ILE A 304 -31.77 32.15 -0.46
C ILE A 304 -31.65 31.40 0.88
N ILE A 305 -30.70 31.78 1.73
CA ILE A 305 -30.51 31.16 3.06
C ILE A 305 -31.78 31.30 3.91
N GLN A 306 -32.42 32.47 3.88
CA GLN A 306 -33.66 32.70 4.62
C GLN A 306 -34.80 31.81 4.08
N ALA A 307 -34.97 31.73 2.77
CA ALA A 307 -35.98 30.88 2.13
C ALA A 307 -35.80 29.40 2.50
N ILE A 308 -34.55 28.89 2.47
CA ILE A 308 -34.23 27.52 2.91
C ILE A 308 -34.61 27.32 4.39
N SER A 309 -34.21 28.25 5.25
CA SER A 309 -34.45 28.17 6.70
C SER A 309 -35.95 28.24 7.05
N GLU A 310 -36.74 28.98 6.29
CA GLU A 310 -38.20 29.03 6.45
C GLU A 310 -38.85 27.73 6.00
N ARG A 311 -38.41 27.16 4.87
CA ARG A 311 -38.88 25.87 4.37
C ARG A 311 -38.57 24.74 5.33
N GLU A 312 -37.36 24.70 5.90
CA GLU A 312 -36.99 23.71 6.91
C GLU A 312 -37.87 23.84 8.17
N ARG A 313 -38.13 25.06 8.64
CA ARG A 313 -39.05 25.30 9.76
C ARG A 313 -40.48 24.86 9.45
N GLN A 314 -40.97 25.07 8.24
CA GLN A 314 -42.30 24.59 7.81
C GLN A 314 -42.35 23.07 7.77
N TYR A 315 -41.33 22.41 7.23
CA TYR A 315 -41.22 20.96 7.20
C TYR A 315 -41.22 20.36 8.61
N GLN A 316 -40.39 20.91 9.52
CA GLN A 316 -40.36 20.47 10.91
C GLN A 316 -41.71 20.69 11.63
N ARG A 317 -42.43 21.77 11.32
CA ARG A 317 -43.79 21.99 11.85
C ARG A 317 -44.79 20.96 11.32
N ALA A 318 -44.75 20.65 10.03
CA ALA A 318 -45.63 19.67 9.41
C ALA A 318 -45.43 18.27 10.03
N LEU A 319 -44.17 17.84 10.15
CA LEU A 319 -43.76 16.60 10.85
C LEU A 319 -44.30 16.53 12.29
N ASN A 320 -44.14 17.61 13.06
CA ASN A 320 -44.59 17.65 14.46
C ASN A 320 -46.11 17.77 14.63
N SER A 321 -46.82 18.24 13.61
CA SER A 321 -48.29 18.37 13.62
C SER A 321 -49.05 17.14 13.12
N GLY A 322 -48.36 16.10 12.65
CA GLY A 322 -48.98 14.88 12.12
C GLY A 322 -49.78 15.09 10.82
N ALA A 323 -49.50 16.18 10.08
CA ALA A 323 -50.16 16.49 8.82
C ALA A 323 -49.53 15.71 7.66
N ASP A 324 -50.37 15.22 6.75
CA ASP A 324 -49.97 14.51 5.53
C ASP A 324 -49.09 15.42 4.65
N ILE A 325 -47.81 15.07 4.50
CA ILE A 325 -46.83 15.88 3.77
C ILE A 325 -46.90 15.51 2.29
N THR A 326 -47.79 16.16 1.54
CA THR A 326 -47.72 16.11 0.07
C THR A 326 -46.53 16.98 -0.37
N LEU A 327 -45.42 16.33 -0.70
CA LEU A 327 -44.30 16.96 -1.39
C LEU A 327 -44.77 17.40 -2.79
N GLN A 328 -44.94 18.70 -3.03
CA GLN A 328 -44.77 19.24 -4.37
C GLN A 328 -43.26 19.33 -4.62
N LEU A 329 -42.71 18.28 -5.24
CA LEU A 329 -41.49 18.45 -6.03
C LEU A 329 -41.78 19.45 -7.15
N PRO A 330 -40.78 20.27 -7.56
CA PRO A 330 -40.95 21.17 -8.69
C PRO A 330 -41.41 20.39 -9.93
N PRO A 331 -42.23 21.00 -10.81
CA PRO A 331 -42.68 20.35 -12.04
C PRO A 331 -41.45 19.92 -12.84
N GLN A 332 -41.37 18.62 -13.13
CA GLN A 332 -40.43 18.08 -14.11
C GLN A 332 -40.78 18.74 -15.44
N THR A 333 -39.86 19.54 -15.99
CA THR A 333 -39.98 20.00 -17.37
C THR A 333 -39.77 18.81 -18.29
N ASP A 334 -40.90 18.34 -18.81
CA ASP A 334 -41.04 17.29 -19.80
C ASP A 334 -40.23 17.65 -21.05
N THR A 335 -39.09 16.99 -21.25
CA THR A 335 -38.46 16.87 -22.57
C THR A 335 -38.45 15.40 -22.91
N GLY A 336 -39.47 14.99 -23.66
CA GLY A 336 -39.62 13.65 -24.18
C GLY A 336 -38.46 13.28 -25.10
N ALA A 337 -37.84 12.14 -24.80
CA ALA A 337 -37.30 11.23 -25.78
C ALA A 337 -37.34 9.82 -25.19
N GLU A 338 -38.31 9.03 -25.65
CA GLU A 338 -38.36 7.59 -25.49
C GLU A 338 -37.09 6.96 -26.10
N THR A 339 -36.41 6.08 -25.37
CA THR A 339 -36.17 4.70 -25.84
C THR A 339 -35.53 3.82 -24.75
N GLU A 340 -36.29 2.75 -24.45
CA GLU A 340 -35.88 1.38 -24.16
C GLU A 340 -34.92 1.03 -23.02
N ALA A 341 -35.50 0.26 -22.09
CA ALA A 341 -34.87 -0.41 -20.98
C ALA A 341 -34.01 -1.60 -21.42
N THR A 342 -32.86 -1.76 -20.76
CA THR A 342 -32.32 -3.09 -20.43
C THR A 342 -31.85 -3.14 -18.99
N ALA A 343 -32.31 -4.17 -18.30
CA ALA A 343 -32.18 -4.40 -16.87
C ALA A 343 -30.78 -4.88 -16.44
N GLY A 344 -30.43 -4.52 -15.20
CA GLY A 344 -29.62 -5.34 -14.29
C GLY A 344 -28.12 -5.09 -14.30
N LYS A 345 -27.59 -4.58 -13.19
CA LYS A 345 -26.83 -5.34 -12.18
C LYS A 345 -26.12 -4.37 -11.22
N THR A 346 -26.49 -4.45 -9.95
CA THR A 346 -25.80 -3.79 -8.84
C THR A 346 -24.36 -4.31 -8.78
N GLN A 347 -23.36 -3.42 -8.83
CA GLN A 347 -21.99 -3.79 -8.55
C GLN A 347 -21.30 -2.69 -7.72
N ASN A 348 -20.93 -3.09 -6.51
CA ASN A 348 -19.98 -2.41 -5.64
C ASN A 348 -18.73 -2.05 -6.42
N VAL A 349 -18.28 -0.80 -6.35
CA VAL A 349 -16.96 -0.39 -6.82
C VAL A 349 -16.03 -0.25 -5.62
N PHE A 350 -15.32 -1.36 -5.44
CA PHE A 350 -14.05 -1.54 -4.76
C PHE A 350 -12.97 -0.69 -5.46
N PHE A 351 -12.19 0.07 -4.70
CA PHE A 351 -11.00 0.76 -5.21
C PHE A 351 -9.87 -0.25 -5.37
N GLY A 352 -9.36 -0.41 -6.59
CA GLY A 352 -8.19 -1.22 -6.89
C GLY A 352 -7.77 -1.08 -8.35
N ASP A 353 -6.50 -0.73 -8.52
CA ASP A 353 -5.63 -0.72 -9.70
C ASP A 353 -5.87 0.26 -10.86
N SER A 354 -4.80 1.01 -11.12
CA SER A 354 -4.52 1.66 -12.39
C SER A 354 -3.07 1.34 -12.71
N ASP A 355 -2.87 0.17 -13.31
CA ASP A 355 -1.67 -0.15 -14.06
C ASP A 355 -2.00 -0.11 -15.56
N GLU A 356 -0.98 0.33 -16.31
CA GLU A 356 -0.83 0.39 -17.77
C GLU A 356 -1.48 1.57 -18.51
N ASP A 357 -0.61 2.46 -19.01
CA ASP A 357 -0.52 2.64 -20.45
C ASP A 357 0.94 2.85 -20.90
N ARG A 358 1.42 1.84 -21.62
CA ARG A 358 2.74 1.74 -22.23
C ARG A 358 2.52 1.76 -23.74
N GLU A 359 2.55 2.94 -24.35
CA GLU A 359 2.45 3.05 -25.81
C GLU A 359 3.83 3.01 -26.47
N GLN A 360 4.04 1.96 -27.26
CA GLN A 360 5.22 1.69 -28.06
C GLN A 360 5.26 2.60 -29.30
N THR A 361 6.37 3.33 -29.51
CA THR A 361 6.78 3.76 -30.84
C THR A 361 8.28 3.55 -31.03
N ALA A 362 8.66 2.51 -31.80
CA ALA A 362 9.99 2.41 -32.40
C ALA A 362 9.95 1.42 -33.57
N GLY A 363 10.21 1.91 -34.79
CA GLY A 363 10.54 1.04 -35.90
C GLY A 363 10.46 1.68 -37.28
N VAL A 364 11.45 2.49 -37.68
CA VAL A 364 12.00 2.46 -39.06
C VAL A 364 13.50 2.80 -39.00
N LYS A 365 14.31 1.92 -39.61
CA LYS A 365 15.74 2.06 -39.84
C LYS A 365 15.96 2.40 -41.32
N ALA A 366 16.96 3.26 -41.57
CA ALA A 366 17.98 3.20 -42.64
C ALA A 366 18.10 4.42 -43.57
N ALA A 367 19.25 5.10 -43.41
CA ALA A 367 20.34 5.27 -44.40
C ALA A 367 20.61 6.66 -45.00
N ALA A 368 21.92 6.94 -45.04
CA ALA A 368 22.68 7.90 -45.87
C ALA A 368 22.59 9.38 -45.45
N ASP A 369 23.63 10.21 -45.51
CA ASP A 369 25.06 10.14 -45.85
C ASP A 369 25.61 11.58 -45.64
N ALA A 370 26.93 11.71 -45.48
CA ALA A 370 27.73 12.96 -45.52
C ALA A 370 27.48 13.99 -44.39
N GLY A 371 28.47 14.61 -43.77
CA GLY A 371 29.91 14.67 -43.98
C GLY A 371 30.48 15.70 -42.99
N THR A 372 31.74 15.49 -42.61
CA THR A 372 32.82 16.46 -42.33
C THR A 372 32.36 17.92 -42.12
N VAL A 373 32.71 18.60 -41.03
CA VAL A 373 33.97 19.35 -40.93
C VAL A 373 34.26 19.78 -39.47
N GLU A 374 35.46 19.41 -39.08
CA GLU A 374 36.41 19.96 -38.12
C GLU A 374 36.44 21.50 -38.03
N THR A 375 36.36 22.09 -36.83
CA THR A 375 37.21 23.26 -36.51
C THR A 375 37.44 23.43 -35.01
N THR A 376 38.72 23.48 -34.69
CA THR A 376 39.44 23.74 -33.45
C THR A 376 39.45 25.24 -33.08
N ILE A 377 40.01 25.54 -31.90
CA ILE A 377 40.71 26.78 -31.46
C ILE A 377 39.95 27.55 -30.36
N GLU A 378 40.30 27.31 -29.09
CA GLU A 378 41.31 27.98 -28.23
C GLU A 378 40.73 29.25 -27.56
N SER A 379 40.72 29.25 -26.22
CA SER A 379 41.57 30.07 -25.33
C SER A 379 41.02 31.51 -25.21
N GLU A 380 41.17 32.28 -24.14
CA GLU A 380 42.08 32.30 -23.02
C GLU A 380 41.60 33.45 -22.11
N SER A 381 41.78 33.32 -20.79
CA SER A 381 42.16 34.42 -19.86
C SER A 381 41.26 35.67 -19.74
N ALA A 382 41.27 36.46 -18.68
CA ALA A 382 41.71 36.46 -17.28
C ALA A 382 41.43 37.91 -16.83
N GLU A 383 41.21 38.12 -15.52
CA GLU A 383 41.52 39.37 -14.79
C GLU A 383 40.77 40.67 -15.24
N ASN A 384 40.37 41.61 -14.40
CA ASN A 384 40.94 42.09 -13.15
C ASN A 384 39.94 43.05 -12.48
N ASN A 385 39.70 42.86 -11.18
CA ASN A 385 39.88 43.84 -10.10
C ASN A 385 39.43 45.32 -10.27
N THR A 386 38.62 45.79 -9.32
CA THR A 386 38.86 47.00 -8.47
C THR A 386 37.73 47.05 -7.43
N ASP A 387 38.03 46.88 -6.14
CA ASP A 387 38.29 47.93 -5.13
C ASP A 387 37.10 48.89 -4.92
N ALA A 388 36.73 49.39 -3.74
CA ALA A 388 37.09 49.20 -2.33
C ALA A 388 36.24 50.23 -1.55
N ASN A 389 36.09 50.03 -0.24
CA ASN A 389 35.68 51.00 0.80
C ASN A 389 34.22 51.51 0.77
N ASN A 390 33.52 51.71 1.89
CA ASN A 390 33.92 52.06 3.27
C ASN A 390 32.71 51.67 4.17
N GLU A 391 32.84 51.01 5.32
CA GLU A 391 33.02 51.62 6.67
C GLU A 391 32.13 52.87 6.89
N ASN A 392 31.38 53.07 7.98
CA ASN A 392 31.26 52.45 9.30
C ASN A 392 30.13 53.21 10.07
N GLN A 393 29.62 52.62 11.18
CA GLN A 393 28.94 53.28 12.34
C GLN A 393 27.56 53.93 12.09
N ASP A 394 26.50 53.76 12.90
CA ASP A 394 26.28 53.36 14.30
C ASP A 394 25.06 52.42 14.46
#